data_AF-A0A662HVS1-F1
#
_entry.id   AF-A0A662HVS1-F1
#
_cell.length_a   1.000
_cell.length_b   1.000
_cell.length_c   1.000
_cell.angle_alpha   90.00
_cell.angle_beta   90.00
_cell.angle_gamma   90.00
#
_symmetry.space_group_name_H-M   'P 1'
#
loop_
_entity.id
_entity.type
_entity.pdbx_description
1 polymer ?
#
loop_
_entity_poly.entity_id
_entity_poly.type
_entity_poly.pdbx_seq_one_letter_code
_entity_poly.pdbx_strand_id
1 'polypeptide(L)'
;MHSSKLKKELEEACEDLRRAYAKLLVVRRIRLDPRFRRGLVFMTIVSRSMATLPSFMSSMYLRDGLSDLKRARKKLKKILKRSHIPEDLKNQIEKVLGILENPGDDYESIIRSIIEAEKMLVELS
;
A
#
# COMPACT_ATOMS: atom_id res chain seq x y z
N MET A 1 -14.12 25.81 3.52
CA MET A 1 -12.80 25.32 3.99
C MET A 1 -12.75 23.82 4.33
N HIS A 2 -13.83 23.16 4.79
CA HIS A 2 -13.78 21.73 5.17
C HIS A 2 -13.56 20.75 4.01
N SER A 3 -14.06 21.03 2.81
CA SER A 3 -13.91 20.16 1.63
C SER A 3 -12.45 19.99 1.18
N SER A 4 -11.64 21.07 1.19
CA SER A 4 -10.22 21.02 0.82
C SER A 4 -9.37 20.15 1.75
N LYS A 5 -9.67 20.16 3.07
CA LYS A 5 -8.96 19.32 4.04
C LYS A 5 -9.29 17.84 3.87
N LEU A 6 -10.56 17.54 3.60
CA LEU A 6 -11.01 16.16 3.38
C LEU A 6 -10.39 15.56 2.13
N LYS A 7 -10.41 16.30 1.02
CA LYS A 7 -9.77 15.91 -0.24
C LYS A 7 -8.29 15.59 -0.04
N LYS A 8 -7.54 16.47 0.64
CA LYS A 8 -6.12 16.24 0.95
C LYS A 8 -5.89 14.95 1.75
N GLU A 9 -6.75 14.64 2.70
CA GLU A 9 -6.58 13.42 3.51
C GLU A 9 -6.91 12.14 2.74
N LEU A 10 -7.85 12.21 1.79
CA LEU A 10 -8.12 11.12 0.86
C LEU A 10 -6.93 10.92 -0.09
N GLU A 11 -6.37 12.01 -0.65
CA GLU A 11 -5.14 11.97 -1.45
C GLU A 11 -3.98 11.35 -0.67
N GLU A 12 -3.77 11.76 0.58
CA GLU A 12 -2.74 11.19 1.45
C GLU A 12 -2.95 9.69 1.75
N ALA A 13 -4.19 9.20 1.79
CA ALA A 13 -4.47 7.77 1.93
C ALA A 13 -4.19 7.02 0.62
N CYS A 14 -4.54 7.63 -0.52
CA CYS A 14 -4.23 7.15 -1.86
C CYS A 14 -2.71 7.01 -2.09
N GLU A 15 -1.93 8.01 -1.67
CA GLU A 15 -0.47 7.95 -1.74
C GLU A 15 0.10 6.78 -0.94
N ASP A 16 -0.40 6.55 0.28
CA ASP A 16 0.04 5.42 1.09
C ASP A 16 -0.28 4.07 0.39
N LEU A 17 -1.46 3.93 -0.24
CA LEU A 17 -1.78 2.74 -1.03
C LEU A 17 -0.85 2.56 -2.23
N ARG A 18 -0.52 3.63 -2.96
CA ARG A 18 0.43 3.59 -4.08
C ARG A 18 1.82 3.18 -3.63
N ARG A 19 2.29 3.69 -2.48
CA ARG A 19 3.58 3.29 -1.89
C ARG A 19 3.56 1.83 -1.46
N ALA A 20 2.49 1.38 -0.82
CA ALA A 20 2.30 -0.02 -0.45
C ALA A 20 2.39 -0.92 -1.69
N TYR A 21 1.64 -0.59 -2.74
CA TYR A 21 1.64 -1.31 -4.01
C TYR A 21 3.05 -1.38 -4.63
N ALA A 22 3.75 -0.25 -4.75
CA ALA A 22 5.08 -0.21 -5.35
C ALA A 22 6.09 -1.07 -4.57
N LYS A 23 6.08 -1.01 -3.23
CA LYS A 23 6.96 -1.81 -2.38
C LYS A 23 6.65 -3.29 -2.48
N LEU A 24 5.37 -3.65 -2.55
CA LEU A 24 4.97 -5.02 -2.81
C LEU A 24 5.50 -5.46 -4.19
N LEU A 25 5.30 -4.71 -5.28
CA LEU A 25 5.84 -5.10 -6.59
C LEU A 25 7.36 -5.38 -6.57
N VAL A 26 8.14 -4.62 -5.78
CA VAL A 26 9.56 -4.92 -5.56
C VAL A 26 9.75 -6.30 -4.92
N VAL A 27 8.99 -6.62 -3.87
CA VAL A 27 8.97 -7.96 -3.24
C VAL A 27 8.65 -9.05 -4.27
N ARG A 28 7.62 -8.86 -5.10
CA ARG A 28 7.26 -9.81 -6.16
C ARG A 28 8.42 -10.02 -7.11
N ARG A 29 9.05 -8.94 -7.57
CA ARG A 29 10.18 -9.00 -8.50
C ARG A 29 11.37 -9.74 -7.89
N ILE A 30 11.72 -9.46 -6.63
CA ILE A 30 12.81 -10.18 -5.94
C ILE A 30 12.54 -11.68 -5.86
N ARG A 31 11.29 -12.08 -5.62
CA ARG A 31 10.89 -13.48 -5.46
C ARG A 31 10.81 -14.23 -6.79
N LEU A 32 10.20 -13.61 -7.80
CA LEU A 32 9.79 -14.27 -9.03
C LEU A 32 10.74 -14.04 -10.22
N ASP A 33 11.53 -12.96 -10.25
CA ASP A 33 12.47 -12.66 -11.33
C ASP A 33 13.90 -13.14 -10.98
N PRO A 34 14.38 -14.26 -11.55
CA PRO A 34 15.71 -14.78 -11.23
C PRO A 34 16.84 -13.86 -11.71
N ARG A 35 16.62 -13.07 -12.76
CA ARG A 35 17.63 -12.14 -13.28
C ARG A 35 17.83 -11.00 -12.30
N PHE A 36 16.72 -10.40 -11.84
CA PHE A 36 16.76 -9.36 -10.82
C PHE A 36 17.39 -9.87 -9.51
N ARG A 37 16.99 -11.06 -9.06
CA ARG A 37 17.56 -11.69 -7.86
C ARG A 37 19.06 -11.93 -7.97
N ARG A 38 19.56 -12.44 -9.10
CA ARG A 38 21.00 -12.62 -9.34
C ARG A 38 21.75 -11.29 -9.34
N GLY A 39 21.17 -10.24 -9.91
CA GLY A 39 21.72 -8.89 -9.86
C GLY A 39 21.91 -8.41 -8.42
N LEU A 40 20.91 -8.63 -7.55
CA LEU A 40 21.02 -8.30 -6.13
C LEU A 40 22.10 -9.12 -5.40
N VAL A 41 22.20 -10.42 -5.69
CA VAL A 41 23.30 -11.26 -5.14
C VAL A 41 24.67 -10.71 -5.54
N PHE A 42 24.84 -10.35 -6.81
CA PHE A 42 26.07 -9.71 -7.29
C PHE A 42 26.36 -8.41 -6.54
N MET A 43 25.35 -7.56 -6.37
CA MET A 43 25.49 -6.32 -5.60
C MET A 43 25.87 -6.57 -4.13
N THR A 44 25.38 -7.65 -3.51
CA THR A 44 25.79 -8.05 -2.16
C THR A 44 27.26 -8.42 -2.09
N ILE A 45 27.77 -9.16 -3.07
CA ILE A 45 29.17 -9.54 -3.13
C ILE A 45 30.06 -8.30 -3.30
N VAL A 46 29.71 -7.42 -4.25
CA VAL A 46 30.50 -6.22 -4.57
C VAL A 46 30.47 -5.20 -3.43
N SER A 47 29.29 -4.91 -2.88
CA SER A 47 29.13 -3.93 -1.81
C SER A 47 29.56 -4.45 -0.43
N ARG A 48 29.73 -5.77 -0.29
CA ARG A 48 29.94 -6.47 0.99
C ARG A 48 28.89 -6.12 2.06
N SER A 49 27.68 -5.75 1.62
CA SER A 49 26.62 -5.27 2.50
C SER A 49 25.43 -6.22 2.51
N MET A 50 25.10 -6.73 3.70
CA MET A 50 23.91 -7.56 3.93
C MET A 50 22.61 -6.81 3.62
N ALA A 51 22.63 -5.47 3.59
CA ALA A 51 21.47 -4.67 3.24
C ALA A 51 21.01 -4.90 1.80
N THR A 52 21.91 -5.30 0.90
CA THR A 52 21.57 -5.58 -0.51
C THR A 52 21.16 -7.03 -0.76
N LEU A 53 21.18 -7.88 0.27
CA LEU A 53 20.83 -9.30 0.15
C LEU A 53 19.36 -9.43 -0.27
N PRO A 54 19.01 -10.29 -1.25
CA PRO A 54 17.63 -10.43 -1.72
C PRO A 54 16.62 -10.71 -0.62
N SER A 55 16.95 -11.58 0.35
CA SER A 55 16.06 -11.92 1.47
C SER A 55 15.85 -10.75 2.42
N PHE A 56 16.91 -9.98 2.69
CA PHE A 56 16.83 -8.78 3.51
C PHE A 56 15.96 -7.71 2.82
N MET A 57 16.27 -7.38 1.57
CA MET A 57 15.49 -6.43 0.77
C MET A 57 14.02 -6.85 0.66
N SER A 58 13.74 -8.11 0.33
CA SER A 58 12.36 -8.61 0.25
C SER A 58 11.63 -8.46 1.58
N SER A 59 12.28 -8.73 2.71
CA SER A 59 11.65 -8.63 4.03
C SER A 59 11.43 -7.17 4.44
N MET A 60 12.39 -6.30 4.13
CA MET A 60 12.31 -4.86 4.38
C MET A 60 11.15 -4.23 3.60
N TYR A 61 11.09 -4.43 2.28
CA TYR A 61 10.04 -3.89 1.43
C TYR A 61 8.66 -4.46 1.78
N LEU A 62 8.57 -5.75 2.15
CA LEU A 62 7.31 -6.33 2.60
C LEU A 62 6.81 -5.66 3.88
N ARG A 63 7.67 -5.55 4.90
CA ARG A 63 7.30 -4.91 6.18
C ARG A 63 6.89 -3.46 5.97
N ASP A 64 7.65 -2.73 5.17
CA ASP A 64 7.40 -1.31 4.94
C ASP A 64 6.13 -1.08 4.09
N GLY A 65 5.87 -1.93 3.08
CA GLY A 65 4.63 -1.89 2.31
C GLY A 65 3.39 -2.22 3.14
N LEU A 66 3.48 -3.20 4.06
CA LEU A 66 2.39 -3.49 5.00
C LEU A 66 2.18 -2.34 6.01
N SER A 67 3.24 -1.62 6.37
CA SER A 67 3.16 -0.42 7.20
C SER A 67 2.40 0.71 6.49
N ASP A 68 2.69 0.95 5.21
CA ASP A 68 1.95 1.91 4.38
C ASP A 68 0.46 1.56 4.28
N LEU A 69 0.14 0.29 4.00
CA LEU A 69 -1.23 -0.20 3.95
C LEU A 69 -1.98 0.06 5.28
N LYS A 70 -1.32 -0.19 6.41
CA LYS A 70 -1.85 0.10 7.74
C LYS A 70 -2.07 1.60 7.96
N ARG A 71 -1.19 2.46 7.44
CA ARG A 71 -1.34 3.92 7.51
C ARG A 71 -2.54 4.41 6.70
N ALA A 72 -2.71 3.93 5.47
CA ALA A 72 -3.88 4.21 4.64
C ALA A 72 -5.18 3.86 5.38
N ARG A 73 -5.28 2.62 5.90
CA ARG A 73 -6.45 2.18 6.71
C ARG A 73 -6.71 3.09 7.91
N LYS A 74 -5.67 3.49 8.64
CA LYS A 74 -5.81 4.40 9.79
C LYS A 74 -6.34 5.77 9.37
N LYS A 75 -5.87 6.32 8.26
CA LYS A 75 -6.34 7.61 7.72
C LYS A 75 -7.83 7.53 7.36
N LEU A 76 -8.23 6.51 6.60
CA LEU A 76 -9.65 6.30 6.24
C LEU A 76 -10.55 6.14 7.46
N LYS A 77 -10.14 5.34 8.46
CA LYS A 77 -10.87 5.22 9.73
C LYS A 77 -10.97 6.55 10.50
N LYS A 78 -9.93 7.38 10.43
CA LYS A 78 -9.94 8.71 11.06
C LYS A 78 -10.90 9.65 10.34
N ILE A 79 -11.00 9.56 9.02
CA ILE A 79 -11.97 10.30 8.22
C ILE A 79 -13.38 9.92 8.69
N LEU A 80 -13.75 8.63 8.68
CA LEU A 80 -15.10 8.16 9.08
C LEU A 80 -15.57 8.62 10.47
N LYS A 81 -14.65 8.88 11.41
CA LYS A 81 -14.99 9.36 12.77
C LYS A 81 -15.40 10.84 12.83
N ARG A 82 -15.39 11.56 11.72
CA ARG A 82 -15.76 12.98 11.68
C ARG A 82 -17.26 13.15 11.64
N SER A 83 -17.75 14.10 12.42
CA SER A 83 -19.18 14.37 12.61
C SER A 83 -19.90 14.94 11.37
N HIS A 84 -19.19 15.41 10.33
CA HIS A 84 -19.79 16.09 9.17
C HIS A 84 -19.24 15.55 7.83
N ILE A 85 -19.42 14.25 7.58
CA ILE A 85 -19.13 13.62 6.28
C ILE A 85 -20.46 13.26 5.61
N PRO A 86 -20.66 13.56 4.31
CA PRO A 86 -21.82 13.10 3.57
C PRO A 86 -21.95 11.57 3.65
N GLU A 87 -23.18 11.06 3.84
CA GLU A 87 -23.42 9.62 4.03
C GLU A 87 -22.94 8.79 2.82
N ASP A 88 -23.09 9.32 1.60
CA ASP A 88 -22.59 8.66 0.38
C ASP A 88 -21.07 8.44 0.41
N LEU A 89 -20.32 9.47 0.80
CA LEU A 89 -18.86 9.41 0.90
C LEU A 89 -18.43 8.46 2.03
N LYS A 90 -19.17 8.46 3.13
CA LYS A 90 -18.96 7.55 4.25
C LYS A 90 -19.13 6.09 3.81
N ASN A 91 -20.23 5.77 3.11
CA ASN A 91 -20.48 4.43 2.55
C ASN A 91 -19.37 3.98 1.59
N GLN A 92 -18.89 4.89 0.73
CA GLN A 92 -17.79 4.59 -0.20
C GLN A 92 -16.47 4.31 0.54
N ILE A 93 -16.13 5.09 1.57
CA ILE A 93 -14.94 4.86 2.40
C ILE A 93 -15.05 3.54 3.18
N GLU A 94 -16.23 3.20 3.70
CA GLU A 94 -16.47 1.92 4.38
C GLU A 94 -16.27 0.73 3.42
N LYS A 95 -16.74 0.85 2.18
CA LYS A 95 -16.51 -0.17 1.14
C LYS A 95 -15.01 -0.34 0.84
N VAL A 96 -14.28 0.77 0.68
CA VAL A 96 -12.81 0.75 0.51
C VAL A 96 -12.13 0.07 1.69
N LEU A 97 -12.53 0.40 2.92
CA LEU A 97 -12.00 -0.25 4.10
C LEU A 97 -12.28 -1.75 4.09
N GLY A 98 -13.50 -2.19 3.76
CA GLY A 98 -13.87 -3.61 3.67
C GLY A 98 -12.91 -4.42 2.78
N ILE A 99 -12.53 -3.87 1.62
CA ILE A 99 -11.53 -4.45 0.70
C ILE A 99 -10.15 -4.55 1.39
N LEU A 100 -9.71 -3.47 2.06
CA LEU A 100 -8.40 -3.40 2.71
C LEU A 100 -8.31 -4.19 4.03
N GLU A 101 -9.43 -4.51 4.67
CA GLU A 101 -9.49 -5.33 5.88
C GLU A 101 -9.45 -6.82 5.57
N ASN A 102 -10.00 -7.21 4.41
CA ASN A 102 -10.05 -8.59 3.94
C ASN A 102 -9.38 -8.73 2.56
N PRO A 103 -8.06 -8.47 2.44
CA PRO A 103 -7.38 -8.41 1.15
C PRO A 103 -7.13 -9.80 0.50
N GLY A 104 -7.69 -10.88 1.07
CA GLY A 104 -7.40 -12.27 0.72
C GLY A 104 -6.14 -12.82 1.37
N ASP A 105 -5.93 -14.13 1.23
CA ASP A 105 -4.87 -14.87 1.92
C ASP A 105 -3.57 -14.97 1.12
N ASP A 106 -3.65 -14.76 -0.19
CA ASP A 106 -2.50 -14.81 -1.08
C ASP A 106 -2.02 -13.42 -1.50
N TYR A 107 -0.76 -13.39 -1.93
CA TYR A 107 -0.06 -12.17 -2.28
C TYR A 107 -0.69 -11.41 -3.47
N GLU A 108 -1.22 -12.12 -4.48
CA GLU A 108 -1.86 -11.48 -5.62
C GLU A 108 -3.21 -10.88 -5.23
N SER A 109 -3.96 -11.56 -4.36
CA SER A 109 -5.20 -11.02 -3.78
C SER A 109 -4.93 -9.72 -3.01
N ILE A 110 -3.84 -9.65 -2.23
CA ILE A 110 -3.47 -8.42 -1.53
C ILE A 110 -3.19 -7.28 -2.50
N ILE A 111 -2.43 -7.55 -3.58
CA ILE A 111 -2.17 -6.55 -4.62
C ILE A 111 -3.47 -6.07 -5.27
N ARG A 112 -4.35 -6.99 -5.66
CA ARG A 112 -5.63 -6.65 -6.31
C ARG A 112 -6.47 -5.77 -5.42
N SER A 113 -6.56 -6.10 -4.14
CA SER A 113 -7.30 -5.33 -3.13
C SER A 113 -6.76 -3.90 -2.99
N ILE A 114 -5.44 -3.72 -3.03
CA ILE A 114 -4.82 -2.38 -3.01
C ILE A 114 -5.17 -1.59 -4.27
N ILE A 115 -5.11 -2.21 -5.46
CA ILE A 115 -5.44 -1.56 -6.73
C ILE A 115 -6.93 -1.16 -6.76
N GLU A 116 -7.83 -2.04 -6.33
CA GLU A 116 -9.26 -1.76 -6.29
C GLU A 116 -9.58 -0.61 -5.33
N ALA A 117 -9.02 -0.65 -4.12
CA ALA A 117 -9.17 0.40 -3.13
C ALA A 117 -8.62 1.76 -3.61
N GLU A 118 -7.48 1.77 -4.31
CA GLU A 118 -6.87 2.98 -4.85
C GLU A 118 -7.74 3.60 -5.94
N LYS A 119 -8.23 2.80 -6.90
CA LYS A 119 -9.14 3.29 -7.95
C LYS A 119 -10.38 3.95 -7.36
N MET A 120 -11.01 3.27 -6.39
CA MET A 120 -12.17 3.81 -5.71
C MET A 120 -11.82 5.12 -5.00
N LEU A 121 -10.71 5.21 -4.29
CA LEU A 121 -10.34 6.44 -3.57
C LEU A 121 -10.02 7.62 -4.49
N VAL A 122 -9.44 7.38 -5.67
CA VAL A 122 -9.17 8.42 -6.67
C VAL A 122 -10.48 9.05 -7.17
N GLU A 123 -11.55 8.27 -7.29
CA GLU A 123 -12.89 8.78 -7.66
C GLU A 123 -13.51 9.67 -6.56
N LEU A 124 -13.03 9.54 -5.31
CA LEU A 124 -13.52 10.29 -4.14
C LEU A 124 -12.72 11.56 -3.83
N SER A 125 -11.48 11.64 -4.32
CA SER A 125 -10.55 12.75 -4.05
C SER A 125 -10.75 13.91 -5.03
#